data_AF-A0A962LAY4-F1
#
_entry.id   AF-A0A962LAY4-F1
#
_cell.length_a   1.000
_cell.length_b   1.000
_cell.length_c   1.000
_cell.angle_alpha   90.00
_cell.angle_beta   90.00
_cell.angle_gamma   90.00
#
_symmetry.space_group_name_H-M   'P 1'
#
loop_
_entity.id
_entity.type
_entity.pdbx_description
1 polymer ?
#
loop_
_entity_poly.entity_id
_entity_poly.type
_entity_poly.pdbx_seq_one_letter_code
_entity_poly.pdbx_strand_id
1 'polypeptide(L)'
;MKISVGPVLYFWPEQQLRDFYRQLESLPVDIVYLGETVCPKRREILPDQWLDIARQIAGSGKEAVLSTLTLLECRADLKKKKKMVDNGEFLVEANDMA
;
A
#
# COMPACT_ATOMS: atom_id res chain seq x y z
N MET A 1 22.65 5.65 -0.26
CA MET A 1 21.86 4.92 -1.27
C MET A 1 20.72 4.25 -0.53
N LYS A 2 19.46 4.36 -0.99
CA LYS A 2 18.29 3.70 -0.39
C LYS A 2 17.75 2.63 -1.34
N ILE A 3 17.22 1.52 -0.81
CA ILE A 3 16.54 0.44 -1.53
C ILE A 3 15.05 0.50 -1.23
N SER A 4 14.23 0.48 -2.28
CA SER A 4 12.77 0.51 -2.18
C SER A 4 12.12 -0.73 -2.79
N VAL A 5 11.05 -1.22 -2.16
CA VAL A 5 10.19 -2.28 -2.69
C VAL A 5 8.85 -1.69 -3.11
N GLY A 6 8.42 -2.00 -4.34
CA GLY A 6 7.13 -1.57 -4.89
C GLY A 6 5.94 -2.41 -4.40
N PRO A 7 4.69 -1.96 -4.67
CA PRO A 7 3.49 -2.74 -4.36
C PRO A 7 3.38 -3.98 -5.25
N VAL A 8 2.67 -5.00 -4.77
CA VAL A 8 2.46 -6.26 -5.50
C VAL A 8 1.54 -6.05 -6.70
N LEU A 9 2.02 -6.36 -7.91
CA LEU A 9 1.31 -6.11 -9.17
C LEU A 9 0.40 -7.28 -9.63
N TYR A 10 0.48 -8.41 -8.94
CA TYR A 10 -0.26 -9.62 -9.25
C TYR A 10 -1.30 -9.92 -8.17
N PHE A 11 -2.32 -10.69 -8.54
CA PHE A 11 -3.29 -11.16 -7.55
C PHE A 11 -2.64 -12.20 -6.63
N TRP A 12 -2.49 -11.85 -5.35
CA TRP A 12 -2.10 -12.75 -4.27
C TRP A 12 -3.22 -12.81 -3.24
N PRO A 13 -3.56 -14.00 -2.71
CA PRO A 13 -4.46 -14.13 -1.58
C PRO A 13 -3.95 -13.33 -0.36
N GLU A 14 -4.85 -12.86 0.49
CA GLU A 14 -4.55 -12.00 1.64
C GLU A 14 -3.41 -12.54 2.51
N GLN A 15 -3.44 -13.85 2.82
CA GLN A 15 -2.41 -14.46 3.67
C GLN A 15 -1.01 -14.36 3.04
N GLN A 16 -0.89 -14.68 1.74
CA GLN A 16 0.37 -14.60 1.02
C GLN A 16 0.91 -13.16 0.99
N LEU A 17 0.02 -12.19 0.77
CA LEU A 17 0.37 -10.77 0.75
C LEU A 17 0.86 -10.27 2.11
N ARG A 18 0.19 -10.68 3.20
CA ARG A 18 0.61 -10.35 4.57
C ARG A 18 1.96 -10.98 4.93
N ASP A 19 2.18 -12.24 4.56
CA ASP A 19 3.44 -12.92 4.81
C ASP A 19 4.60 -12.27 4.06
N PHE A 20 4.36 -11.80 2.84
CA PHE A 20 5.35 -11.02 2.08
C PHE A 20 5.74 -9.72 2.80
N TYR A 21 4.78 -8.90 3.22
CA TYR A 21 5.10 -7.65 3.92
C TYR A 21 5.79 -7.90 5.27
N ARG A 22 5.43 -8.97 5.99
CA ARG A 22 6.13 -9.38 7.22
C ARG A 22 7.58 -9.76 6.97
N GLN A 23 7.88 -10.44 5.86
CA GLN A 23 9.27 -10.77 5.51
C GLN A 23 10.10 -9.51 5.30
N LEU A 24 9.51 -8.48 4.67
CA LEU A 24 10.21 -7.22 4.40
C LEU A 24 10.75 -6.58 5.67
N GLU A 25 10.07 -6.66 6.82
CA GLU A 25 10.49 -6.10 8.11
C GLU A 25 11.96 -6.43 8.46
N SER A 26 12.43 -7.62 8.09
CA SER A 26 13.79 -8.10 8.39
C SER A 26 14.81 -7.89 7.27
N LEU A 27 14.35 -7.56 6.05
CA LEU A 27 15.21 -7.43 4.88
C LEU A 27 15.90 -6.06 4.82
N PRO A 28 17.04 -5.95 4.11
CA PRO A 28 17.79 -4.69 3.95
C PRO A 28 17.10 -3.77 2.92
N VAL A 29 15.86 -3.38 3.21
CA VAL A 29 15.05 -2.43 2.45
C VAL A 29 14.71 -1.23 3.33
N ASP A 30 14.78 -0.04 2.75
CA ASP A 30 14.59 1.23 3.45
C ASP A 30 13.15 1.74 3.32
N ILE A 31 12.53 1.54 2.16
CA ILE A 31 11.20 2.04 1.82
C ILE A 31 10.33 0.91 1.27
N VAL A 32 9.10 0.81 1.75
CA VAL A 32 8.11 -0.14 1.24
C VAL A 32 6.87 0.61 0.77
N TYR A 33 6.56 0.46 -0.51
CA TYR A 33 5.32 0.91 -1.11
C TYR A 33 4.28 -0.21 -1.01
N LEU A 34 3.11 0.12 -0.48
CA LEU A 34 2.04 -0.85 -0.24
C LEU A 34 0.67 -0.28 -0.57
N GLY A 35 -0.24 -1.12 -1.05
CA GLY A 35 -1.56 -0.70 -1.54
C GLY A 35 -1.94 -1.42 -2.84
N GLU A 36 -3.05 -0.99 -3.41
CA GLU A 36 -3.58 -1.53 -4.68
C GLU A 36 -3.44 -0.48 -5.78
N THR A 37 -2.64 -0.79 -6.80
CA THR A 37 -2.33 0.10 -7.93
C THR A 37 -2.96 -0.34 -9.26
N VAL A 38 -3.42 -1.59 -9.37
CA VAL A 38 -3.80 -2.21 -10.65
C VAL A 38 -5.30 -2.23 -10.88
N CYS A 39 -6.08 -2.89 -10.02
CA CYS A 39 -7.52 -3.02 -10.22
C CYS A 39 -8.27 -3.19 -8.89
N PRO A 40 -9.28 -2.35 -8.59
CA PRO A 40 -10.03 -2.41 -7.35
C PRO A 40 -10.86 -3.70 -7.18
N LYS A 41 -10.95 -4.56 -8.20
CA LYS A 41 -11.66 -5.84 -8.12
C LYS A 41 -10.77 -6.98 -7.61
N ARG A 42 -9.45 -6.79 -7.53
CA ARG A 42 -8.48 -7.80 -7.07
C ARG A 42 -8.31 -7.84 -5.55
N ARG A 43 -9.06 -7.02 -4.83
CA ARG A 43 -8.81 -6.73 -3.41
C ARG A 43 -9.42 -7.77 -2.47
N GLU A 44 -8.56 -8.43 -1.70
CA GLU A 44 -8.93 -9.06 -0.43
C GLU A 44 -8.64 -8.12 0.76
N ILE A 45 -7.66 -7.20 0.62
CA ILE A 45 -7.29 -6.22 1.65
C ILE A 45 -8.11 -4.92 1.52
N LEU A 46 -8.74 -4.52 2.63
CA LEU A 46 -9.48 -3.26 2.78
C LEU A 46 -8.55 -2.08 3.12
N PRO A 47 -8.96 -0.82 2.87
CA PRO A 47 -8.14 0.36 3.15
C PRO A 47 -7.58 0.43 4.58
N ASP A 48 -8.37 0.10 5.60
CA ASP A 48 -7.91 0.16 7.00
C ASP A 48 -6.86 -0.92 7.29
N GLN A 49 -6.98 -2.09 6.65
CA GLN A 49 -5.99 -3.17 6.77
C GLN A 49 -4.66 -2.79 6.11
N TRP A 50 -4.66 -1.92 5.09
CA TRP A 50 -3.42 -1.36 4.53
C TRP A 50 -2.69 -0.44 5.51
N LEU A 51 -3.43 0.37 6.29
CA LEU A 51 -2.85 1.18 7.36
C LEU A 51 -2.22 0.31 8.44
N ASP A 52 -2.84 -0.81 8.79
CA ASP A 52 -2.26 -1.75 9.76
C ASP A 52 -0.94 -2.34 9.28
N ILE A 53 -0.85 -2.74 8.00
CA ILE A 53 0.41 -3.23 7.40
C ILE A 53 1.45 -2.11 7.36
N ALA A 54 1.06 -0.87 7.04
CA ALA A 54 1.97 0.27 7.03
C ALA A 54 2.55 0.55 8.43
N ARG A 55 1.72 0.46 9.48
CA ARG A 55 2.17 0.59 10.88
C ARG A 55 3.14 -0.52 11.28
N GLN A 56 2.91 -1.76 10.85
CA GLN A 56 3.83 -2.87 11.10
C GLN A 56 5.21 -2.61 10.48
N ILE A 57 5.23 -2.22 9.20
CA ILE A 57 6.45 -1.89 8.48
C ILE A 57 7.17 -0.70 9.14
N ALA A 58 6.45 0.37 9.46
CA ALA A 58 7.02 1.53 10.14
C ALA A 58 7.57 1.19 11.53
N GLY A 59 6.89 0.29 12.26
CA GLY A 59 7.35 -0.27 13.53
C GLY A 59 8.69 -1.01 13.43
N SER A 60 9.03 -1.57 12.26
CA SER A 60 10.34 -2.17 11.98
C SER A 60 11.45 -1.16 11.62
N GLY A 61 11.16 0.15 11.69
CA GLY A 61 12.10 1.23 11.38
C GLY A 61 12.22 1.56 9.89
N LYS A 62 11.24 1.15 9.08
CA LYS A 62 11.22 1.39 7.62
C LYS A 62 10.24 2.47 7.24
N GLU A 63 10.45 3.09 6.09
CA GLU A 63 9.52 4.06 5.53
C GLU A 63 8.38 3.32 4.82
N ALA A 64 7.14 3.54 5.24
CA ALA A 64 5.95 2.99 4.58
C ALA A 64 5.25 4.07 3.74
N VAL A 65 4.96 3.76 2.47
CA VAL A 65 4.31 4.67 1.52
C VAL A 65 3.07 4.00 0.91
N LEU A 66 1.90 4.60 1.09
CA LEU A 66 0.65 4.04 0.61
C LEU A 66 0.43 4.38 -0.87
N SER A 67 0.41 3.38 -1.73
CA SER A 67 0.16 3.53 -3.17
C SER A 67 -1.32 3.36 -3.51
N THR A 68 -1.88 4.29 -4.28
CA THR A 68 -3.28 4.24 -4.72
C THR A 68 -3.41 3.76 -6.16
N LEU A 69 -4.64 3.44 -6.60
CA LEU A 69 -4.94 3.02 -7.97
C LEU A 69 -4.32 3.96 -9.01
N THR A 70 -3.68 3.37 -10.03
CA THR A 70 -3.09 4.09 -11.16
C THR A 70 -4.15 4.72 -12.07
N LEU A 71 -5.36 4.15 -12.10
CA LEU A 71 -6.50 4.69 -12.82
C LEU A 71 -7.76 4.59 -11.94
N LEU A 72 -8.45 5.71 -11.75
CA LEU A 72 -9.73 5.78 -11.06
C LEU A 72 -10.87 5.62 -12.07
N GLU A 73 -11.65 4.55 -11.93
CA GLU A 73 -12.76 4.28 -12.85
C GLU A 73 -14.10 4.85 -12.36
N CYS A 74 -14.23 5.09 -11.05
CA CYS A 74 -15.49 5.53 -10.48
C CYS A 74 -15.35 6.40 -9.22
N ARG A 75 -16.44 7.06 -8.82
CA ARG A 75 -16.51 7.89 -7.60
C ARG A 75 -16.17 7.10 -6.33
N ALA A 76 -16.47 5.80 -6.30
CA ALA A 76 -16.13 4.96 -5.16
C ALA A 76 -14.61 4.79 -5.02
N ASP A 77 -13.87 4.74 -6.12
CA ASP A 77 -12.40 4.67 -6.10
C ASP A 77 -11.81 5.99 -5.64
N LEU A 78 -12.33 7.12 -6.12
CA LEU A 78 -11.95 8.44 -5.63
C LEU A 78 -12.18 8.59 -4.12
N LYS A 79 -13.31 8.07 -3.58
CA LYS A 79 -13.59 8.11 -2.14
C LYS A 79 -12.57 7.30 -1.33
N LYS A 80 -12.16 6.12 -1.82
CA LYS A 80 -11.12 5.29 -1.17
C LYS A 80 -9.77 6.00 -1.20
N LYS A 81 -9.38 6.58 -2.35
CA LYS A 81 -8.16 7.38 -2.48
C LYS A 81 -8.17 8.52 -1.46
N LYS A 82 -9.25 9.31 -1.38
CA LYS A 82 -9.34 10.41 -0.39
C LYS A 82 -9.15 9.92 1.03
N LYS A 83 -9.80 8.83 1.42
CA LYS A 83 -9.58 8.20 2.74
C LYS A 83 -8.12 7.86 2.98
N MET A 84 -7.41 7.37 1.95
CA MET A 84 -5.98 7.07 2.05
C MET A 84 -5.14 8.35 2.14
N VAL A 85 -5.45 9.40 1.37
CA VAL A 85 -4.73 10.69 1.43
C VAL A 85 -4.92 11.37 2.79
N ASP A 86 -6.12 11.31 3.33
CA ASP A 86 -6.50 11.93 4.60
C ASP A 86 -6.05 11.11 5.83
N ASN A 87 -5.19 10.10 5.65
CA ASN A 87 -4.79 9.18 6.72
C ASN A 87 -3.97 9.85 7.85
N GLY A 88 -3.21 10.91 7.55
CA GLY A 88 -2.46 11.69 8.53
C GLY A 88 -1.23 11.00 9.16
N GLU A 89 -0.90 9.76 8.78
CA GLU A 89 0.17 8.96 9.38
C GLU A 89 1.32 8.68 8.38
N PHE A 90 0.98 8.33 7.14
CA PHE A 90 1.91 7.85 6.12
C PHE A 90 1.87 8.70 4.86
N LEU A 91 3.00 8.76 4.16
CA LEU A 91 3.08 9.31 2.82
C LEU A 91 2.21 8.50 1.86
N VAL A 92 1.67 9.17 0.85
CA VAL A 92 0.78 8.57 -0.14
C VAL A 92 1.31 8.85 -1.54
N GLU A 93 1.53 7.79 -2.31
CA GLU A 93 1.73 7.84 -3.75
C GLU A 93 0.34 7.91 -4.42
N ALA A 94 -0.12 9.14 -4.63
CA ALA A 94 -1.42 9.44 -5.24
C ALA A 94 -1.34 9.36 -6.78
N ASN A 95 -1.33 8.13 -7.31
CA ASN A 95 -1.04 7.86 -8.74
C ASN A 95 -1.95 8.56 -9.76
N ASP A 96 -3.27 8.52 -9.57
CA ASP A 96 -4.21 9.24 -10.45
C ASP A 96 -4.64 10.56 -9.81
N MET A 97 -4.54 11.68 -10.54
CA MET A 97 -4.86 13.04 -10.08
C MET A 97 -6.04 13.70 -10.83
N ALA A 98 -6.81 12.96 -11.62
CA ALA A 98 -7.94 13.49 -12.39
C ALA A 98 -8.94 14.34 -11.56
#